data_AF-A0A943HV08-F1
#
_entry.id   AF-A0A943HV08-F1
#
_cell.length_a   1.000
_cell.length_b   1.000
_cell.length_c   1.000
_cell.angle_alpha   90.00
_cell.angle_beta   90.00
_cell.angle_gamma   90.00
#
_symmetry.space_group_name_H-M   'P 1'
#
loop_
_entity.id
_entity.type
_entity.pdbx_description
1 polymer ?
#
loop_
_entity_poly.entity_id
_entity_poly.type
_entity_poly.pdbx_seq_one_letter_code
_entity_poly.pdbx_strand_id
1 'polypeptide(L)'
;MIGSRVRAPPGSQDKTSKCRKPLKSSRFQRFFVIPDRRFDAKSWVSGFSRWADVVSGIECGQPEHEEFYIAECLKLLGRPFIFLCFIGIMCHVGIDVGTNTTAPKIIMERLGLPLEEAGFATGVYFIFRTAGCFLGAFILRAMSPKLFFAISVAMMLAGMVILFAGNTLAILYAGIAFIGFGNSNIFSIIFSQALVYTPNERNEVSGLMIMGLFGGTVFPLAMGYAADAVGQAGAVAVMTVGVIYLLYYTLKIKKI
;
A
#
# COMPACT_ATOMS: atom_id res chain seq x y z
N MET A 1 22.78 57.09 17.48
CA MET A 1 22.72 56.82 16.03
C MET A 1 22.25 55.38 15.84
N ILE A 2 20.99 55.06 16.15
CA ILE A 2 19.83 54.97 15.23
C ILE A 2 20.15 54.20 13.95
N GLY A 3 19.95 52.88 14.00
CA GLY A 3 19.79 52.01 12.84
C GLY A 3 18.36 52.11 12.30
N SER A 4 18.24 52.55 11.05
CA SER A 4 16.99 52.86 10.37
C SER A 4 16.30 51.60 9.84
N ARG A 5 15.10 51.39 10.38
CA ARG A 5 14.02 50.48 10.02
C ARG A 5 13.69 50.54 8.51
N VAL A 6 14.09 49.53 7.74
CA VAL A 6 13.55 49.29 6.38
C VAL A 6 12.16 48.67 6.52
N ARG A 7 11.19 49.38 5.95
CA ARG A 7 9.75 49.16 6.01
C ARG A 7 9.37 48.01 5.06
N ALA A 8 8.89 46.89 5.61
CA ALA A 8 8.35 45.79 4.81
C ALA A 8 7.06 46.22 4.07
N PRO A 9 6.83 45.75 2.83
CA PRO A 9 5.61 46.03 2.09
C PRO A 9 4.38 45.35 2.74
N PRO A 10 3.21 46.02 2.79
CA PRO A 10 2.03 45.48 3.44
C PRO A 10 1.35 44.49 2.48
N GLY A 11 1.36 43.21 2.82
CA GLY A 11 0.58 42.22 2.05
C GLY A 11 1.04 40.76 2.11
N SER A 12 2.23 40.45 2.64
CA SER A 12 2.68 39.05 2.79
C SER A 12 2.21 38.47 4.13
N GLN A 13 0.90 38.28 4.29
CA GLN A 13 0.40 37.34 5.29
C GLN A 13 0.81 35.93 4.87
N ASP A 14 1.87 35.45 5.53
CA ASP A 14 2.24 34.07 5.79
C ASP A 14 1.16 33.02 5.45
N LYS A 15 1.13 32.60 4.18
CA LYS A 15 0.36 31.45 3.67
C LYS A 15 1.04 30.11 3.98
N THR A 16 2.08 30.08 4.80
CA THR A 16 2.72 28.84 5.28
C THR A 16 2.16 28.35 6.62
N SER A 17 1.28 29.11 7.26
CA SER A 17 0.67 28.75 8.54
C SER A 17 -0.61 27.90 8.44
N LYS A 18 -1.33 27.95 7.29
CA LYS A 18 -2.63 27.26 7.13
C LYS A 18 -2.53 25.83 6.62
N CYS A 19 -1.35 25.41 6.16
CA CYS A 19 -1.04 24.05 5.70
C CYS A 19 -0.32 23.21 6.78
N ARG A 20 -0.52 23.57 8.07
CA ARG A 20 -0.03 22.78 9.20
C ARG A 20 -1.21 22.20 9.97
N LYS A 21 -2.14 21.54 9.28
CA LYS A 21 -2.92 20.52 9.96
C LYS A 21 -2.00 19.31 10.06
N PRO A 22 -1.55 18.92 11.28
CA PRO A 22 -0.80 17.68 11.40
C PRO A 22 -1.67 16.58 10.79
N LEU A 23 -1.10 15.74 9.92
CA LEU A 23 -1.68 14.44 9.61
C LEU A 23 -1.92 13.80 10.98
N LYS A 24 -3.17 13.84 11.45
CA LYS A 24 -3.56 13.14 12.66
C LYS A 24 -3.36 11.67 12.28
N SER A 25 -2.28 11.07 12.75
CA SER A 25 -1.91 9.67 12.47
C SER A 25 -3.07 8.70 12.74
N SER A 26 -4.03 9.13 13.56
CA SER A 26 -5.31 8.48 13.85
C SER A 26 -6.32 8.35 12.69
N ARG A 27 -6.14 9.04 11.54
CA ARG A 27 -7.00 8.86 10.35
C ARG A 27 -6.44 7.80 9.39
N PHE A 28 -5.10 7.74 9.26
CA PHE A 28 -4.39 6.72 8.50
C PHE A 28 -4.43 5.36 9.23
N GLN A 29 -4.21 5.35 10.56
CA GLN A 29 -4.36 4.15 11.38
C GLN A 29 -5.81 3.62 11.39
N ARG A 30 -6.81 4.49 11.37
CA ARG A 30 -8.20 4.03 11.28
C ARG A 30 -8.48 3.29 9.98
N PHE A 31 -7.70 3.48 8.90
CA PHE A 31 -7.94 2.79 7.61
C PHE A 31 -7.60 1.30 7.75
N PHE A 32 -6.72 1.00 8.70
CA PHE A 32 -6.30 -0.33 9.10
C PHE A 32 -7.05 -0.89 10.32
N VAL A 33 -7.98 -0.13 10.92
CA VAL A 33 -8.90 -0.69 11.91
C VAL A 33 -9.99 -1.44 11.15
N ILE A 34 -9.77 -2.74 11.02
CA ILE A 34 -10.67 -3.73 10.43
C ILE A 34 -11.99 -3.70 11.23
N PRO A 35 -13.13 -3.28 10.67
CA PRO A 35 -14.42 -3.55 11.26
C PRO A 35 -14.71 -5.05 11.06
N ASP A 36 -14.95 -5.73 12.17
CA ASP A 36 -15.33 -7.12 12.21
C ASP A 36 -16.68 -7.33 11.48
N ARG A 37 -16.77 -8.48 10.78
CA ARG A 37 -17.95 -9.11 10.17
C ARG A 37 -18.47 -8.60 8.83
N ARG A 38 -18.41 -9.53 7.86
CA ARG A 38 -19.19 -9.64 6.61
C ARG A 38 -19.03 -8.43 5.68
N PHE A 39 -18.24 -8.61 4.62
CA PHE A 39 -18.06 -7.64 3.54
C PHE A 39 -19.40 -7.42 2.82
N ASP A 40 -20.19 -6.48 3.33
CA ASP A 40 -21.44 -5.99 2.75
C ASP A 40 -21.13 -4.79 1.83
N ALA A 41 -21.99 -4.50 0.86
CA ALA A 41 -21.83 -3.37 -0.07
C ALA A 41 -21.62 -2.03 0.65
N LYS A 42 -22.16 -1.89 1.87
CA LYS A 42 -21.98 -0.73 2.75
C LYS A 42 -20.54 -0.56 3.27
N SER A 43 -19.84 -1.66 3.54
CA SER A 43 -18.41 -1.63 3.90
C SER A 43 -17.58 -1.13 2.72
N TRP A 44 -17.90 -1.58 1.50
CA TRP A 44 -17.23 -1.13 0.28
C TRP A 44 -17.45 0.36 0.01
N VAL A 45 -18.69 0.85 0.13
CA VAL A 45 -18.99 2.29 0.03
C VAL A 45 -18.23 3.08 1.09
N SER A 46 -18.17 2.60 2.34
CA SER A 46 -17.42 3.29 3.41
C SER A 46 -15.91 3.31 3.19
N GLY A 47 -15.34 2.23 2.63
CA GLY A 47 -13.93 2.15 2.26
C GLY A 47 -13.60 3.06 1.08
N PHE A 48 -14.49 3.12 0.09
CA PHE A 48 -14.39 4.03 -1.04
C PHE A 48 -14.53 5.49 -0.62
N SER A 49 -15.47 5.83 0.26
CA SER A 49 -15.60 7.18 0.82
C SER A 49 -14.36 7.60 1.60
N ARG A 50 -13.78 6.70 2.40
CA ARG A 50 -12.51 6.98 3.09
C ARG A 50 -11.33 7.11 2.16
N TRP A 51 -11.31 6.34 1.07
CA TRP A 51 -10.30 6.45 0.02
C TRP A 51 -10.42 7.80 -0.68
N ALA A 52 -11.64 8.21 -1.05
CA ALA A 52 -11.93 9.52 -1.61
C ALA A 52 -11.46 10.63 -0.66
N ASP A 53 -11.80 10.57 0.64
CA ASP A 53 -11.33 11.54 1.65
C ASP A 53 -9.79 11.65 1.74
N VAL A 54 -9.07 10.53 1.55
CA VAL A 54 -7.59 10.50 1.57
C VAL A 54 -7.02 11.11 0.30
N VAL A 55 -7.61 10.78 -0.86
CA VAL A 55 -7.23 11.30 -2.18
C VAL A 55 -7.49 12.81 -2.26
N SER A 56 -8.70 13.25 -1.89
CA SER A 56 -9.07 14.67 -1.82
C SER A 56 -8.21 15.47 -0.84
N GLY A 57 -7.71 14.84 0.22
CA GLY A 57 -6.78 15.47 1.17
C GLY A 57 -5.35 15.67 0.62
N ILE A 58 -4.95 14.87 -0.36
CA ILE A 58 -3.61 14.90 -0.98
C ILE A 58 -3.59 15.82 -2.21
N GLU A 59 -4.71 15.92 -2.94
CA GLU A 59 -4.94 16.88 -4.02
C GLU A 59 -5.06 18.35 -3.56
N CYS A 60 -4.75 18.66 -2.30
CA CYS A 60 -4.75 20.02 -1.78
C CYS A 60 -3.51 20.82 -2.28
N GLY A 61 -3.40 20.94 -3.60
CA GLY A 61 -2.50 21.80 -4.36
C GLY A 61 -3.27 22.41 -5.54
N GLN A 62 -3.82 23.60 -5.30
CA GLN A 62 -4.58 24.49 -6.21
C GLN A 62 -6.01 24.05 -6.63
N PRO A 63 -7.06 24.74 -6.14
CA PRO A 63 -8.47 24.36 -6.32
C PRO A 63 -9.09 24.78 -7.66
N GLU A 64 -8.30 25.06 -8.70
CA GLU A 64 -8.83 25.73 -9.91
C GLU A 64 -8.93 24.83 -11.16
N HIS A 65 -8.51 23.56 -11.09
CA HIS A 65 -8.46 22.66 -12.25
C HIS A 65 -8.57 21.15 -11.91
N GLU A 66 -9.53 20.72 -11.07
CA GLU A 66 -9.75 19.29 -10.75
C GLU A 66 -9.93 18.40 -12.00
N GLU A 67 -10.72 18.85 -13.00
CA GLU A 67 -10.94 18.09 -14.23
C GLU A 67 -9.67 17.96 -15.10
N PHE A 68 -8.81 18.99 -15.09
CA PHE A 68 -7.55 18.98 -15.85
C PHE A 68 -6.50 18.09 -15.16
N TYR A 69 -6.45 18.08 -13.83
CA TYR A 69 -5.49 17.29 -13.05
C TYR A 69 -5.71 15.77 -13.20
N ILE A 70 -6.97 15.30 -13.16
CA ILE A 70 -7.29 13.88 -13.39
C ILE A 70 -6.98 13.48 -14.84
N ALA A 71 -7.29 14.34 -15.81
CA ALA A 71 -6.97 14.10 -17.22
C ALA A 71 -5.45 14.01 -17.45
N GLU A 72 -4.64 14.83 -16.77
CA GLU A 72 -3.18 14.75 -16.81
C GLU A 72 -2.64 13.47 -16.12
N CYS A 73 -3.21 13.09 -14.98
CA CYS A 73 -2.91 11.81 -14.33
C CYS A 73 -3.21 10.61 -15.24
N LEU A 74 -4.36 10.61 -15.93
CA LEU A 74 -4.73 9.57 -16.89
C LEU A 74 -3.81 9.58 -18.13
N LYS A 75 -3.39 10.75 -18.59
CA LYS A 75 -2.42 10.89 -19.69
C LYS A 75 -1.05 10.31 -19.30
N LEU A 76 -0.61 10.51 -18.05
CA LEU A 76 0.60 9.92 -17.49
C LEU A 76 0.54 8.40 -17.42
N LEU A 77 -0.65 7.83 -17.16
CA LEU A 77 -0.89 6.39 -17.19
C LEU A 77 -0.64 5.80 -18.59
N GLY A 78 -0.70 6.60 -19.66
CA GLY A 78 -0.31 6.18 -21.01
C GLY A 78 1.18 5.85 -21.17
N ARG A 79 2.05 6.25 -20.23
CA ARG A 79 3.47 5.88 -20.24
C ARG A 79 3.64 4.47 -19.67
N PRO A 80 4.28 3.53 -20.41
CA PRO A 80 4.33 2.13 -20.01
C PRO A 80 5.01 1.92 -18.65
N PHE A 81 6.05 2.71 -18.33
CA PHE A 81 6.72 2.63 -17.03
C PHE A 81 5.82 3.08 -15.85
N ILE A 82 5.05 4.16 -16.03
CA ILE A 82 4.16 4.68 -14.98
C ILE A 82 2.97 3.76 -14.77
N PHE A 83 2.38 3.24 -15.86
CA PHE A 83 1.34 2.23 -15.79
C PHE A 83 1.78 1.00 -14.99
N LEU A 84 3.00 0.55 -15.27
CA LEU A 84 3.59 -0.58 -14.59
C LEU A 84 3.82 -0.31 -13.09
N CYS A 85 4.31 0.88 -12.71
CA CYS A 85 4.39 1.29 -11.30
C CYS A 85 3.01 1.36 -10.63
N PHE A 86 2.01 1.88 -11.33
CA PHE A 86 0.63 1.98 -10.85
C PHE A 86 0.05 0.59 -10.54
N ILE A 87 0.15 -0.36 -11.46
CA ILE A 87 -0.29 -1.74 -11.21
C ILE A 87 0.54 -2.39 -10.11
N GLY A 88 1.84 -2.11 -10.03
CA GLY A 88 2.70 -2.59 -8.95
C GLY A 88 2.21 -2.15 -7.57
N ILE A 89 1.84 -0.88 -7.41
CA ILE A 89 1.25 -0.37 -6.15
C ILE A 89 -0.13 -0.98 -5.92
N MET A 90 -0.96 -1.09 -6.95
CA MET A 90 -2.29 -1.70 -6.83
C MET A 90 -2.21 -3.15 -6.31
N CYS A 91 -1.31 -3.97 -6.86
CA CYS A 91 -1.07 -5.34 -6.39
C CYS A 91 -0.46 -5.36 -4.98
N HIS A 92 0.53 -4.52 -4.71
CA HIS A 92 1.16 -4.40 -3.39
C HIS A 92 0.15 -4.13 -2.27
N VAL A 93 -0.70 -3.12 -2.47
CA VAL A 93 -1.72 -2.73 -1.49
C VAL A 93 -2.82 -3.78 -1.41
N GLY A 94 -3.16 -4.41 -2.53
CA GLY A 94 -4.08 -5.54 -2.56
C GLY A 94 -3.60 -6.72 -1.72
N ILE A 95 -2.30 -7.07 -1.81
CA ILE A 95 -1.68 -8.11 -0.98
C ILE A 95 -1.58 -7.68 0.48
N ASP A 96 -1.26 -6.41 0.75
CA ASP A 96 -1.19 -5.84 2.10
C ASP A 96 -2.55 -6.02 2.81
N VAL A 97 -3.61 -5.42 2.25
CA VAL A 97 -4.95 -5.50 2.86
C VAL A 97 -5.52 -6.91 2.79
N GLY A 98 -5.26 -7.65 1.71
CA GLY A 98 -5.68 -9.04 1.54
C GLY A 98 -5.09 -9.97 2.61
N THR A 99 -3.80 -9.85 2.89
CA THR A 99 -3.13 -10.64 3.94
C THR A 99 -3.69 -10.29 5.30
N ASN A 100 -3.89 -9.01 5.63
CA ASN A 100 -4.45 -8.59 6.91
C ASN A 100 -5.89 -9.06 7.14
N THR A 101 -6.66 -9.27 6.08
CA THR A 101 -8.05 -9.76 6.18
C THR A 101 -8.16 -11.28 6.12
N THR A 102 -7.20 -11.96 5.50
CA THR A 102 -7.22 -13.41 5.28
C THR A 102 -6.42 -14.16 6.32
N ALA A 103 -5.33 -13.58 6.85
CA ALA A 103 -4.49 -14.22 7.85
C ALA A 103 -5.26 -14.66 9.11
N PRO A 104 -6.10 -13.80 9.74
CA PRO A 104 -6.93 -14.24 10.87
C PRO A 104 -7.93 -15.33 10.47
N LYS A 105 -8.52 -15.25 9.27
CA LYS A 105 -9.51 -16.23 8.78
C LYS A 105 -8.90 -17.60 8.54
N ILE A 106 -7.68 -17.67 7.97
CA ILE A 106 -6.95 -18.92 7.79
C ILE A 106 -6.69 -19.57 9.16
N ILE A 107 -6.28 -18.79 10.15
CA ILE A 107 -6.01 -19.30 11.51
C ILE A 107 -7.29 -19.81 12.17
N MET A 108 -8.39 -19.07 12.06
CA MET A 108 -9.70 -19.51 12.58
C MET A 108 -10.19 -20.80 11.90
N GLU A 109 -10.08 -20.90 10.57
CA GLU A 109 -10.57 -22.06 9.81
C GLU A 109 -9.70 -23.31 10.06
N ARG A 110 -8.38 -23.15 10.23
CA ARG A 110 -7.45 -24.28 10.39
C ARG A 110 -7.27 -24.74 11.82
N LEU A 111 -7.30 -23.83 12.78
CA LEU A 111 -6.98 -24.12 14.19
C LEU A 111 -8.18 -23.95 15.12
N GLY A 112 -9.32 -23.44 14.63
CA GLY A 112 -10.52 -23.22 15.45
C GLY A 112 -10.33 -22.18 16.55
N LEU A 113 -9.29 -21.34 16.45
CA LEU A 113 -8.93 -20.38 17.49
C LEU A 113 -9.98 -19.27 17.64
N PRO A 114 -10.17 -18.75 18.86
CA PRO A 114 -11.00 -17.57 19.07
C PRO A 114 -10.43 -16.35 18.35
N LEU A 115 -11.32 -15.41 17.98
CA LEU A 115 -11.01 -14.17 17.27
C LEU A 115 -9.88 -13.34 17.91
N GLU A 116 -9.76 -13.41 19.23
CA GLU A 116 -8.75 -12.67 20.00
C GLU A 116 -7.32 -13.13 19.66
N GLU A 117 -7.11 -14.45 19.55
CA GLU A 117 -5.82 -15.02 19.16
C GLU A 117 -5.56 -14.85 17.65
N ALA A 118 -6.59 -15.01 16.82
CA ALA A 118 -6.47 -14.82 15.38
C ALA A 118 -6.14 -13.36 15.01
N GLY A 119 -6.60 -12.38 15.80
CA GLY A 119 -6.27 -10.96 15.64
C GLY A 119 -4.79 -10.64 15.91
N PHE A 120 -4.10 -11.46 16.70
CA PHE A 120 -2.66 -11.31 16.94
C PHE A 120 -1.83 -11.47 15.65
N ALA A 121 -2.31 -12.28 14.71
CA ALA A 121 -1.70 -12.51 13.39
C ALA A 121 -1.46 -11.19 12.63
N THR A 122 -2.46 -10.30 12.65
CA THR A 122 -2.39 -8.96 12.06
C THR A 122 -1.34 -8.09 12.77
N GLY A 123 -1.25 -8.21 14.10
CA GLY A 123 -0.21 -7.56 14.89
C GLY A 123 1.20 -8.01 14.48
N VAL A 124 1.42 -9.32 14.34
CA VAL A 124 2.70 -9.89 13.87
C VAL A 124 3.07 -9.34 12.49
N TYR A 125 2.12 -9.32 11.56
CA TYR A 125 2.32 -8.75 10.23
C TYR A 125 2.86 -7.31 10.30
N PHE A 126 2.24 -6.46 11.12
CA PHE A 126 2.64 -5.07 11.26
C PHE A 126 3.99 -4.86 11.93
N ILE A 127 4.31 -5.67 12.94
CA ILE A 127 5.61 -5.62 13.62
C ILE A 127 6.72 -5.94 12.61
N PHE A 128 6.56 -7.04 11.85
CA PHE A 128 7.54 -7.42 10.83
C PHE A 128 7.60 -6.44 9.67
N ARG A 129 6.48 -5.84 9.29
CA ARG A 129 6.47 -4.76 8.29
C ARG A 129 7.26 -3.55 8.77
N THR A 130 7.09 -3.15 10.03
CA THR A 130 7.83 -2.03 10.63
C THR A 130 9.32 -2.32 10.73
N ALA A 131 9.69 -3.52 11.18
CA ALA A 131 11.07 -3.98 11.21
C ALA A 131 11.68 -4.05 9.81
N GLY A 132 10.92 -4.51 8.81
CA GLY A 132 11.34 -4.55 7.41
C GLY A 132 11.55 -3.18 6.79
N CYS A 133 10.73 -2.17 7.15
CA CYS A 133 10.97 -0.78 6.76
C CYS A 133 12.27 -0.24 7.36
N PHE A 134 12.50 -0.51 8.66
CA PHE A 134 13.70 -0.06 9.34
C PHE A 134 14.96 -0.69 8.72
N LEU A 135 14.97 -2.01 8.57
CA LEU A 135 16.09 -2.73 7.97
C LEU A 135 16.26 -2.39 6.48
N GLY A 136 15.16 -2.22 5.75
CA GLY A 136 15.15 -1.80 4.36
C GLY A 136 15.79 -0.45 4.13
N ALA A 137 15.58 0.53 5.02
CA ALA A 137 16.22 1.84 4.91
C ALA A 137 17.77 1.76 4.95
N PHE A 138 18.33 0.84 5.74
CA PHE A 138 19.77 0.59 5.76
C PHE A 138 20.25 -0.21 4.55
N ILE A 139 19.53 -1.26 4.15
CA ILE A 139 19.92 -2.13 3.04
C ILE A 139 19.81 -1.41 1.69
N LEU A 140 18.78 -0.58 1.49
CA LEU A 140 18.61 0.21 0.26
C LEU A 140 19.73 1.24 0.05
N ARG A 141 20.50 1.58 1.10
CA ARG A 141 21.71 2.39 0.97
C ARG A 141 22.90 1.60 0.39
N ALA A 142 22.95 0.29 0.63
CA ALA A 142 24.05 -0.57 0.21
C ALA A 142 23.75 -1.39 -1.06
N MET A 143 22.46 -1.60 -1.37
CA MET A 143 22.02 -2.49 -2.45
C MET A 143 21.15 -1.75 -3.46
N SER A 144 21.22 -2.16 -4.74
CA SER A 144 20.35 -1.59 -5.77
C SER A 144 18.86 -1.85 -5.48
N PRO A 145 17.96 -0.86 -5.71
CA PRO A 145 16.52 -1.02 -5.49
C PRO A 145 15.90 -2.19 -6.26
N LYS A 146 16.46 -2.53 -7.42
CA LYS A 146 16.00 -3.66 -8.26
C LYS A 146 16.23 -5.01 -7.57
N LEU A 147 17.42 -5.22 -6.97
CA LEU A 147 17.72 -6.47 -6.27
C LEU A 147 16.92 -6.57 -4.98
N PHE A 148 16.81 -5.46 -4.23
CA PHE A 148 15.98 -5.42 -3.03
C PHE A 148 14.52 -5.76 -3.34
N PHE A 149 13.96 -5.20 -4.41
CA PHE A 149 12.60 -5.49 -4.86
C PHE A 149 12.41 -6.98 -5.20
N ALA A 150 13.36 -7.58 -5.93
CA ALA A 150 13.30 -9.00 -6.27
C ALA A 150 13.34 -9.91 -5.03
N ILE A 151 14.21 -9.59 -4.05
CA ILE A 151 14.30 -10.34 -2.78
C ILE A 151 12.99 -10.19 -1.99
N SER A 152 12.44 -8.98 -1.92
CA SER A 152 11.13 -8.71 -1.29
C SER A 152 10.00 -9.55 -1.89
N VAL A 153 9.90 -9.61 -3.22
CA VAL A 153 8.87 -10.42 -3.90
C VAL A 153 9.10 -11.92 -3.67
N ALA A 154 10.35 -12.38 -3.67
CA ALA A 154 10.67 -13.78 -3.39
C ALA A 154 10.27 -14.19 -1.95
N MET A 155 10.52 -13.33 -0.96
CA MET A 155 10.09 -13.56 0.42
C MET A 155 8.56 -13.59 0.56
N MET A 156 7.84 -12.72 -0.16
CA MET A 156 6.38 -12.79 -0.20
C MET A 156 5.87 -14.09 -0.82
N LEU A 157 6.47 -14.57 -1.92
CA LEU A 157 6.12 -15.86 -2.50
C LEU A 157 6.35 -17.02 -1.51
N ALA A 158 7.49 -17.01 -0.81
CA ALA A 158 7.76 -18.00 0.23
C ALA A 158 6.69 -17.96 1.32
N GLY A 159 6.29 -16.76 1.77
CA GLY A 159 5.20 -16.59 2.74
C GLY A 159 3.84 -17.13 2.25
N MET A 160 3.51 -16.97 0.96
CA MET A 160 2.28 -17.54 0.37
C MET A 160 2.32 -19.06 0.34
N VAL A 161 3.45 -19.66 -0.02
CA VAL A 161 3.63 -21.12 0.00
C VAL A 161 3.52 -21.66 1.44
N ILE A 162 4.10 -20.95 2.41
CA ILE A 162 4.01 -21.29 3.83
C ILE A 162 2.57 -21.20 4.34
N LEU A 163 1.80 -20.18 3.93
CA LEU A 163 0.38 -20.07 4.28
C LEU A 163 -0.47 -21.20 3.66
N PHE A 164 -0.09 -21.70 2.49
CA PHE A 164 -0.79 -22.79 1.83
C PHE A 164 -0.47 -24.17 2.43
N ALA A 165 0.79 -24.41 2.80
CA ALA A 165 1.27 -25.70 3.33
C ALA A 165 1.28 -25.77 4.87
N GLY A 166 1.16 -24.64 5.56
CA GLY A 166 1.27 -24.54 7.01
C GLY A 166 0.05 -25.09 7.74
N ASN A 167 0.25 -26.15 8.51
CA ASN A 167 -0.80 -26.74 9.38
C ASN A 167 -0.66 -26.33 10.86
N THR A 168 0.40 -25.59 11.20
CA THR A 168 0.73 -25.23 12.58
C THR A 168 0.72 -23.71 12.76
N LEU A 169 0.25 -23.24 13.92
CA LEU A 169 0.18 -21.83 14.29
C LEU A 169 1.50 -21.08 14.09
N ALA A 170 2.62 -21.67 14.52
CA ALA A 170 3.95 -21.09 14.35
C ALA A 170 4.34 -20.93 12.87
N ILE A 171 3.97 -21.89 12.02
CA ILE A 171 4.28 -21.86 10.58
C ILE A 171 3.43 -20.78 9.90
N LEU A 172 2.15 -20.67 10.25
CA LEU A 172 1.28 -19.61 9.73
C LEU A 172 1.78 -18.23 10.14
N TYR A 173 2.18 -18.02 11.39
CA TYR A 173 2.79 -16.77 11.84
C TYR A 173 4.12 -16.47 11.14
N ALA A 174 4.95 -17.49 10.90
CA ALA A 174 6.16 -17.32 10.10
C ALA A 174 5.82 -16.87 8.67
N GLY A 175 4.82 -17.49 8.01
CA GLY A 175 4.37 -17.09 6.68
C GLY A 175 3.89 -15.65 6.63
N ILE A 176 3.09 -15.23 7.60
CA ILE A 176 2.60 -13.85 7.74
C ILE A 176 3.74 -12.87 7.98
N ALA A 177 4.73 -13.25 8.81
CA ALA A 177 5.93 -12.46 9.04
C ALA A 177 6.75 -12.27 7.76
N PHE A 178 6.93 -13.32 6.96
CA PHE A 178 7.61 -13.24 5.66
C PHE A 178 6.87 -12.33 4.68
N ILE A 179 5.55 -12.40 4.61
CA ILE A 179 4.75 -11.50 3.77
C ILE A 179 4.91 -10.05 4.27
N GLY A 180 4.75 -9.80 5.57
CA GLY A 180 4.87 -8.45 6.15
C GLY A 180 6.26 -7.83 5.93
N PHE A 181 7.31 -8.63 6.09
CA PHE A 181 8.69 -8.20 5.84
C PHE A 181 8.98 -7.96 4.36
N GLY A 182 8.53 -8.86 3.46
CA GLY A 182 8.70 -8.67 2.02
C GLY A 182 7.95 -7.45 1.49
N ASN A 183 6.76 -7.18 2.04
CA ASN A 183 5.88 -6.12 1.60
C ASN A 183 6.28 -4.71 2.09
N SER A 184 7.20 -4.60 3.05
CA SER A 184 7.45 -3.35 3.77
C SER A 184 7.95 -2.19 2.89
N ASN A 185 8.82 -2.45 1.92
CA ASN A 185 9.50 -1.40 1.15
C ASN A 185 9.02 -1.27 -0.31
N ILE A 186 8.13 -2.17 -0.75
CA ILE A 186 7.66 -2.24 -2.15
C ILE A 186 7.02 -0.92 -2.57
N PHE A 187 6.12 -0.37 -1.74
CA PHE A 187 5.50 0.93 -1.99
C PHE A 187 6.52 2.05 -2.16
N SER A 188 7.45 2.19 -1.20
CA SER A 188 8.45 3.27 -1.22
C SER A 188 9.38 3.19 -2.43
N ILE A 189 9.79 1.98 -2.82
CA ILE A 189 10.67 1.75 -3.97
C ILE A 189 9.95 2.11 -5.28
N ILE A 190 8.73 1.59 -5.50
CA ILE A 190 7.98 1.86 -6.74
C ILE A 190 7.63 3.35 -6.83
N PHE A 191 7.17 3.94 -5.73
CA PHE A 191 6.81 5.35 -5.66
C PHE A 191 8.02 6.25 -5.96
N SER A 192 9.17 5.97 -5.35
CA SER A 192 10.41 6.71 -5.61
C SER A 192 10.85 6.59 -7.08
N GLN A 193 10.77 5.39 -7.65
CA GLN A 193 11.11 5.16 -9.06
C GLN A 193 10.19 5.92 -10.01
N ALA A 194 8.89 5.97 -9.73
CA ALA A 194 7.92 6.72 -10.53
C ALA A 194 8.23 8.23 -10.54
N LEU A 195 8.58 8.82 -9.38
CA LEU A 195 8.91 10.24 -9.27
C LEU A 195 10.24 10.61 -9.93
N VAL A 196 11.20 9.69 -9.97
CA VAL A 196 12.48 9.91 -10.66
C VAL A 196 12.32 9.79 -12.18
N TYR A 197 11.44 8.90 -12.65
CA TYR A 197 11.18 8.71 -14.08
C TYR A 197 10.50 9.93 -14.73
N THR A 198 9.66 10.64 -13.99
CA THR A 198 8.97 11.84 -14.50
C THR A 198 9.15 13.00 -13.52
N PRO A 199 10.29 13.71 -13.60
CA PRO A 199 10.59 14.80 -12.67
C PRO A 199 9.77 16.06 -12.93
N ASN A 200 9.21 16.22 -14.14
CA ASN A 200 8.43 17.40 -14.54
C ASN A 200 6.98 17.37 -14.02
N GLU A 201 6.42 16.18 -13.79
CA GLU A 201 5.02 15.96 -13.43
C GLU A 201 4.93 15.15 -12.11
N ARG A 202 5.74 15.51 -11.11
CA ARG A 202 5.86 14.76 -9.85
C ARG A 202 4.60 14.78 -9.00
N ASN A 203 3.82 15.86 -9.08
CA ASN A 203 2.60 16.01 -8.28
C ASN A 203 1.51 15.07 -8.82
N GLU A 204 1.35 15.03 -10.13
CA GLU A 204 0.40 14.20 -10.88
C GLU A 204 0.78 12.72 -10.72
N VAL A 205 2.06 12.38 -10.85
CA VAL A 205 2.55 11.02 -10.60
C VAL A 205 2.28 10.60 -9.16
N SER A 206 2.52 11.48 -8.18
CA SER A 206 2.22 11.17 -6.77
C SER A 206 0.73 10.90 -6.56
N GLY A 207 -0.13 11.76 -7.09
CA GLY A 207 -1.59 11.61 -7.04
C GLY A 207 -2.03 10.30 -7.68
N LEU A 208 -1.55 10.00 -8.89
CA LEU A 208 -1.84 8.76 -9.61
C LEU A 208 -1.43 7.50 -8.83
N MET A 209 -0.23 7.49 -8.23
CA MET A 209 0.23 6.36 -7.41
C MET A 209 -0.65 6.13 -6.17
N ILE A 210 -1.17 7.21 -5.58
CA ILE A 210 -2.06 7.16 -4.41
C ILE A 210 -3.47 6.70 -4.81
N MET A 211 -3.96 7.10 -5.98
CA MET A 211 -5.21 6.54 -6.51
C MET A 211 -5.12 5.01 -6.65
N GLY A 212 -3.92 4.48 -6.98
CA GLY A 212 -3.62 3.05 -7.01
C GLY A 212 -3.84 2.30 -5.69
N LEU A 213 -3.90 3.01 -4.54
CA LEU A 213 -4.26 2.42 -3.24
C LEU A 213 -5.67 1.82 -3.24
N PHE A 214 -6.53 2.17 -4.22
CA PHE A 214 -7.81 1.51 -4.46
C PHE A 214 -7.68 -0.01 -4.65
N GLY A 215 -6.52 -0.53 -5.07
CA GLY A 215 -6.24 -1.96 -5.12
C GLY A 215 -6.48 -2.69 -3.80
N GLY A 216 -6.35 -1.98 -2.67
CA GLY A 216 -6.64 -2.49 -1.32
C GLY A 216 -8.11 -2.81 -1.05
N THR A 217 -9.05 -2.39 -1.91
CA THR A 217 -10.45 -2.81 -1.82
C THR A 217 -10.81 -3.84 -2.88
N VAL A 218 -10.24 -3.72 -4.09
CA VAL A 218 -10.48 -4.64 -5.21
C VAL A 218 -10.00 -6.06 -4.90
N PHE A 219 -8.77 -6.20 -4.40
CA PHE A 219 -8.19 -7.51 -4.13
C PHE A 219 -8.94 -8.23 -2.99
N PRO A 220 -9.20 -7.61 -1.82
CA PRO A 220 -9.98 -8.25 -0.77
C PRO A 220 -11.41 -8.61 -1.18
N LEU A 221 -12.05 -7.84 -2.07
CA LEU A 221 -13.34 -8.23 -2.65
C LEU A 221 -13.23 -9.50 -3.50
N ALA A 222 -12.25 -9.54 -4.42
CA ALA A 222 -12.00 -10.71 -5.25
C ALA A 222 -11.64 -11.94 -4.39
N MET A 223 -10.85 -11.74 -3.34
CA MET A 223 -10.50 -12.77 -2.37
C MET A 223 -11.70 -13.23 -1.55
N GLY A 224 -12.59 -12.31 -1.14
CA GLY A 224 -13.84 -12.65 -0.46
C GLY A 224 -14.73 -13.53 -1.33
N TYR A 225 -14.95 -13.13 -2.58
CA TYR A 225 -15.72 -13.92 -3.54
C TYR A 225 -15.09 -15.31 -3.81
N ALA A 226 -13.76 -15.36 -3.98
CA ALA A 226 -13.05 -16.62 -4.15
C ALA A 226 -13.11 -17.50 -2.88
N ALA A 227 -13.05 -16.90 -1.70
CA ALA A 227 -13.18 -17.61 -0.43
C ALA A 227 -14.57 -18.21 -0.24
N ASP A 228 -15.61 -17.51 -0.67
CA ASP A 228 -16.99 -18.01 -0.59
C ASP A 228 -17.22 -19.20 -1.56
N ALA A 229 -16.48 -19.27 -2.66
CA ALA A 229 -16.62 -20.34 -3.67
C ALA A 229 -15.78 -21.59 -3.39
N VAL A 230 -14.51 -21.43 -2.98
CA VAL A 230 -13.54 -22.55 -2.83
C VAL A 230 -12.85 -22.57 -1.45
N GLY A 231 -13.35 -21.80 -0.48
CA GLY A 231 -12.80 -21.70 0.88
C GLY A 231 -11.55 -20.81 0.96
N GLN A 232 -10.91 -20.76 2.13
CA GLN A 232 -9.71 -19.93 2.38
C GLN A 232 -8.56 -20.19 1.39
N ALA A 233 -8.51 -21.37 0.77
CA ALA A 233 -7.55 -21.67 -0.31
C ALA A 233 -7.73 -20.75 -1.53
N GLY A 234 -8.96 -20.35 -1.85
CA GLY A 234 -9.27 -19.38 -2.92
C GLY A 234 -8.68 -18.00 -2.66
N ALA A 235 -8.78 -17.50 -1.42
CA ALA A 235 -8.20 -16.22 -1.05
C ALA A 235 -6.67 -16.23 -1.19
N VAL A 236 -6.00 -17.31 -0.77
CA VAL A 236 -4.55 -17.49 -0.94
C VAL A 236 -4.15 -17.59 -2.42
N ALA A 237 -4.96 -18.25 -3.24
CA ALA A 237 -4.72 -18.33 -4.68
C ALA A 237 -4.76 -16.95 -5.36
N VAL A 238 -5.75 -16.12 -5.05
CA VAL A 238 -5.83 -14.74 -5.59
C VAL A 238 -4.62 -13.90 -5.18
N MET A 239 -4.18 -14.00 -3.92
CA MET A 239 -2.95 -13.31 -3.49
C MET A 239 -1.71 -13.83 -4.23
N THR A 240 -1.61 -15.14 -4.42
CA THR A 240 -0.48 -15.76 -5.12
C THR A 240 -0.39 -15.28 -6.57
N VAL A 241 -1.53 -15.15 -7.27
CA VAL A 241 -1.58 -14.56 -8.62
C VAL A 241 -1.07 -13.13 -8.61
N GLY A 242 -1.45 -12.31 -7.61
CA GLY A 242 -0.94 -10.94 -7.46
C GLY A 242 0.58 -10.89 -7.25
N VAL A 243 1.14 -11.79 -6.45
CA VAL A 243 2.59 -11.86 -6.22
C VAL A 243 3.33 -12.36 -7.47
N ILE A 244 2.80 -13.34 -8.19
CA ILE A 244 3.36 -13.81 -9.47
C ILE A 244 3.36 -12.68 -10.50
N TYR A 245 2.30 -11.87 -10.54
CA TYR A 245 2.25 -10.69 -11.41
C TYR A 245 3.35 -9.67 -11.05
N LEU A 246 3.57 -9.40 -9.76
CA LEU A 246 4.68 -8.56 -9.28
C LEU A 246 6.05 -9.14 -9.64
N LEU A 247 6.20 -10.47 -9.60
CA LEU A 247 7.43 -11.16 -10.00
C LEU A 247 7.68 -10.98 -11.51
N TYR A 248 6.66 -11.20 -12.34
CA TYR A 248 6.74 -10.97 -13.79
C TYR A 248 7.09 -9.51 -14.10
N TYR A 249 6.49 -8.57 -13.36
CA TYR A 249 6.80 -7.15 -13.48
C TYR A 249 8.28 -6.85 -13.17
N THR A 250 8.80 -7.38 -12.06
CA THR A 250 10.21 -7.25 -11.68
C THR A 250 11.15 -7.75 -12.79
N LEU A 251 10.80 -8.88 -13.41
CA LEU A 251 11.59 -9.49 -14.47
C LEU A 251 11.53 -8.67 -15.77
N LYS A 252 10.40 -8.00 -16.06
CA LYS A 252 10.25 -7.09 -17.21
C LYS A 252 11.00 -5.77 -17.03
N ILE A 253 11.07 -5.22 -15.81
CA ILE A 253 11.89 -4.02 -15.51
C ILE A 253 13.39 -4.25 -15.78
N LYS A 254 13.86 -5.49 -15.72
CA LYS A 254 15.27 -5.82 -15.95
C LYS A 254 15.74 -5.56 -17.40
N LYS A 255 14.82 -5.32 -18.35
CA LYS A 255 15.10 -5.19 -19.79
C LYS A 255 14.86 -3.79 -20.37
N ILE A 256 14.61 -2.79 -19.53
CA ILE A 256 14.51 -1.37 -19.93
C ILE A 256 15.71 -0.61 -19.37
#